data_AF-A0A8R1Z3R5-F1
#
_entry.id   AF-A0A8R1Z3R5-F1
#
_cell.length_a   1.000
_cell.length_b   1.000
_cell.length_c   1.000
_cell.angle_alpha   90.00
_cell.angle_beta   90.00
_cell.angle_gamma   90.00
#
_symmetry.space_group_name_H-M   'P 1'
#
loop_
_entity.id
_entity.type
_entity.pdbx_description
1 polymer ?
#
loop_
_entity_poly.entity_id
_entity_poly.type
_entity_poly.pdbx_seq_one_letter_code
_entity_poly.pdbx_strand_id
1 'polypeptide(L)'
;DWKTNESDQALIKATWSEDFETLYLLGSKMYLQIFAQDATIKALFPWIAQYEKAGRDFTLETEFRTQALRLVTTIAKVVENLPHLKGLDMHLYKLGHRHVKYLSNALKPLYWVAFQDAMQNVITEKMKSITKISETDRARAIEIWKDVVVYVNTNMKAGYEDGLKGIDKYPTGMF
;
A
#
# COMPACT_ATOMS: atom_id res chain seq x y z
N ASP A 1 17.30 8.11 2.32
CA ASP A 1 17.25 7.08 1.26
C ASP A 1 17.26 5.70 1.88
N TRP A 2 16.19 4.93 1.67
CA TRP A 2 16.15 3.52 2.05
C TRP A 2 17.13 2.73 1.18
N LYS A 3 17.90 1.83 1.78
CA LYS A 3 18.91 1.01 1.10
C LYS A 3 18.66 -0.45 1.47
N THR A 4 18.76 -1.32 0.46
CA THR A 4 18.68 -2.77 0.63
C THR A 4 20.02 -3.39 0.24
N ASN A 5 20.36 -4.54 0.82
CA ASN A 5 21.51 -5.36 0.40
C ASN A 5 21.02 -6.59 -0.41
N GLU A 6 21.95 -7.33 -1.03
CA GLU A 6 21.60 -8.48 -1.88
C GLU A 6 20.84 -9.58 -1.12
N SER A 7 21.21 -9.84 0.14
CA SER A 7 20.52 -10.82 0.99
C SER A 7 19.08 -10.40 1.29
N ASP A 8 18.86 -9.12 1.61
CA ASP A 8 17.52 -8.56 1.83
C ASP A 8 16.67 -8.65 0.56
N GLN A 9 17.26 -8.37 -0.60
CA GLN A 9 16.57 -8.49 -1.89
C GLN A 9 16.18 -9.94 -2.20
N ALA A 10 17.07 -10.90 -1.95
CA ALA A 10 16.78 -12.32 -2.12
C ALA A 10 15.65 -12.77 -1.19
N LEU A 11 15.66 -12.30 0.06
CA LEU A 11 14.65 -12.63 1.06
C LEU A 11 13.26 -12.06 0.72
N ILE A 12 13.19 -10.82 0.22
CA ILE A 12 11.93 -10.26 -0.27
C ILE A 12 11.40 -11.05 -1.46
N LYS A 13 12.26 -11.39 -2.42
CA LYS A 13 11.86 -12.24 -3.57
C LYS A 13 11.33 -13.59 -3.12
N ALA A 14 11.98 -14.22 -2.13
CA ALA A 14 11.55 -15.50 -1.57
C ALA A 14 10.24 -15.43 -0.77
N THR A 15 9.87 -14.25 -0.29
CA THR A 15 8.66 -14.04 0.53
C THR A 15 7.53 -13.31 -0.18
N TRP A 16 7.79 -12.79 -1.38
CA TRP A 16 6.78 -12.26 -2.28
C TRP A 16 6.02 -13.38 -3.00
N SER A 17 4.83 -13.07 -3.50
CA SER A 17 4.01 -13.99 -4.28
C SER A 17 3.57 -13.29 -5.56
N GLU A 18 3.55 -14.01 -6.67
CA GLU A 18 2.97 -13.53 -7.93
C GLU A 18 1.57 -14.13 -8.18
N ASP A 19 1.09 -14.97 -7.27
CA ASP A 19 -0.21 -15.61 -7.36
C ASP A 19 -1.34 -14.60 -7.15
N PHE A 20 -2.25 -14.53 -8.12
CA PHE A 20 -3.34 -13.56 -8.13
C PHE A 20 -4.21 -13.64 -6.88
N GLU A 21 -4.63 -14.84 -6.47
CA GLU A 21 -5.51 -15.04 -5.32
C GLU A 21 -4.82 -14.62 -4.01
N THR A 22 -3.54 -14.95 -3.88
CA THR A 22 -2.71 -14.51 -2.75
C THR A 22 -2.60 -12.99 -2.69
N LEU A 23 -2.34 -12.34 -3.83
CA LEU A 23 -2.22 -10.89 -3.93
C LEU A 23 -3.56 -10.19 -3.67
N TYR A 24 -4.65 -10.73 -4.22
CA TYR A 24 -5.98 -10.21 -3.98
C TYR A 24 -6.33 -10.29 -2.49
N LEU A 25 -6.18 -11.47 -1.88
CA LEU A 25 -6.44 -11.67 -0.45
C LEU A 25 -5.60 -10.74 0.43
N LEU A 26 -4.34 -10.51 0.07
CA LEU A 26 -3.45 -9.58 0.78
C LEU A 26 -4.03 -8.15 0.77
N GLY A 27 -4.40 -7.65 -0.41
CA GLY A 27 -4.99 -6.31 -0.57
C GLY A 27 -6.34 -6.17 0.11
N SER A 28 -7.19 -7.20 0.01
CA SER A 28 -8.50 -7.23 0.67
C SER A 28 -8.35 -7.16 2.18
N LYS A 29 -7.45 -7.94 2.78
CA LYS A 29 -7.20 -7.91 4.22
C LYS A 29 -6.74 -6.54 4.69
N MET A 30 -5.88 -5.86 3.93
CA MET A 30 -5.43 -4.50 4.25
C MET A 30 -6.62 -3.54 4.29
N TYR A 31 -7.44 -3.50 3.23
CA TYR A 31 -8.61 -2.61 3.20
C TYR A 31 -9.64 -2.94 4.28
N LEU A 32 -9.91 -4.22 4.54
CA LEU A 32 -10.85 -4.62 5.59
C LEU A 32 -10.35 -4.20 6.98
N GLN A 33 -9.05 -4.32 7.26
CA GLN A 33 -8.48 -3.80 8.51
C GLN A 33 -8.58 -2.27 8.59
N ILE A 34 -8.32 -1.55 7.50
CA ILE A 34 -8.46 -0.08 7.45
C ILE A 34 -9.92 0.34 7.74
N PHE A 35 -10.88 -0.32 7.09
CA PHE A 35 -12.31 -0.02 7.27
C PHE A 35 -12.81 -0.36 8.67
N ALA A 36 -12.23 -1.37 9.32
CA ALA A 36 -12.54 -1.73 10.70
C ALA A 36 -11.96 -0.73 11.72
N GLN A 37 -10.83 -0.07 11.41
CA GLN A 37 -10.23 0.94 12.28
C GLN A 37 -10.99 2.27 12.25
N ASP A 38 -11.43 2.71 11.07
CA ASP A 38 -12.16 3.96 10.92
C ASP A 38 -13.19 3.88 9.79
N ALA A 39 -14.47 3.85 10.18
CA ALA A 39 -15.61 3.81 9.25
C ALA A 39 -15.68 5.03 8.31
N THR A 40 -15.05 6.16 8.69
CA THR A 40 -14.99 7.34 7.82
C THR A 40 -14.09 7.11 6.60
N ILE A 41 -13.11 6.21 6.68
CA ILE A 41 -12.30 5.80 5.53
C ILE A 41 -13.13 4.96 4.56
N LYS A 42 -13.95 4.04 5.10
CA LYS A 42 -14.88 3.24 4.29
C LYS A 42 -15.87 4.13 3.53
N ALA A 43 -16.31 5.23 4.13
CA ALA A 43 -17.21 6.20 3.50
C ALA A 43 -16.61 6.93 2.29
N LEU A 44 -15.28 6.89 2.08
CA LEU A 44 -14.62 7.41 0.88
C LEU A 44 -14.92 6.58 -0.38
N PHE A 45 -15.58 5.42 -0.23
CA PHE A 45 -15.93 4.51 -1.30
C PHE A 45 -17.46 4.38 -1.42
N PRO A 46 -18.16 5.35 -2.05
CA PRO A 46 -19.63 5.38 -2.07
C PRO A 46 -20.30 4.15 -2.67
N TRP A 47 -19.61 3.45 -3.58
CA TRP A 47 -20.09 2.19 -4.17
C TRP A 47 -20.24 1.07 -3.12
N ILE A 48 -19.48 1.10 -2.02
CA ILE A 48 -19.66 0.13 -0.92
C ILE A 48 -21.07 0.24 -0.33
N ALA A 49 -21.51 1.45 0.00
CA ALA A 49 -22.84 1.69 0.56
C ALA A 49 -23.96 1.27 -0.41
N GLN A 50 -23.73 1.37 -1.72
CA GLN A 50 -24.68 0.91 -2.74
C GLN A 50 -24.84 -0.62 -2.72
N TYR A 51 -23.74 -1.36 -2.62
CA TYR A 51 -23.77 -2.83 -2.52
C TYR A 51 -24.38 -3.31 -1.22
N GLU A 52 -23.99 -2.71 -0.09
CA GLU A 52 -24.53 -3.07 1.22
C GLU A 52 -26.04 -2.84 1.30
N LYS A 53 -26.54 -1.71 0.76
CA LYS A 53 -27.98 -1.44 0.66
C LYS A 53 -28.71 -2.46 -0.21
N ALA A 54 -28.05 -3.01 -1.22
CA ALA A 54 -28.59 -4.07 -2.08
C ALA A 54 -28.43 -5.48 -1.47
N GLY A 55 -27.91 -5.62 -0.24
CA GLY A 55 -27.67 -6.91 0.39
C GLY A 55 -26.53 -7.72 -0.24
N ARG A 56 -25.62 -7.05 -0.97
CA ARG A 56 -24.48 -7.68 -1.64
C ARG A 56 -23.21 -7.54 -0.81
N ASP A 57 -22.36 -8.55 -0.87
CA ASP A 57 -21.02 -8.48 -0.32
C ASP A 57 -20.12 -7.66 -1.25
N PHE A 58 -19.82 -6.42 -0.87
CA PHE A 58 -18.97 -5.52 -1.65
C PHE A 58 -17.56 -6.09 -1.90
N THR A 59 -17.10 -7.05 -1.08
CA THR A 59 -15.80 -7.68 -1.27
C THR A 59 -15.77 -8.64 -2.46
N LEU A 60 -16.92 -9.01 -3.00
CA LEU A 60 -17.04 -9.83 -4.21
C LEU A 60 -17.19 -8.99 -5.48
N GLU A 61 -17.16 -7.66 -5.35
CA GLU A 61 -17.46 -6.74 -6.43
C GLU A 61 -16.20 -6.24 -7.16
N THR A 62 -16.36 -5.89 -8.43
CA THR A 62 -15.26 -5.52 -9.34
C THR A 62 -14.49 -4.31 -8.82
N GLU A 63 -15.18 -3.35 -8.23
CA GLU A 63 -14.64 -2.10 -7.70
C GLU A 63 -13.70 -2.38 -6.51
N PHE A 64 -14.13 -3.22 -5.57
CA PHE A 64 -13.29 -3.61 -4.44
C PHE A 64 -12.10 -4.45 -4.89
N ARG A 65 -12.31 -5.43 -5.77
CA ARG A 65 -11.23 -6.24 -6.36
C ARG A 65 -10.17 -5.36 -7.02
N THR A 66 -10.61 -4.43 -7.86
CA THR A 66 -9.73 -3.48 -8.54
C THR A 66 -8.95 -2.62 -7.54
N GLN A 67 -9.62 -2.13 -6.48
CA GLN A 67 -8.97 -1.28 -5.48
C GLN A 67 -7.95 -2.03 -4.63
N ALA A 68 -8.28 -3.25 -4.18
CA ALA A 68 -7.37 -4.14 -3.46
C ALA A 68 -6.13 -4.46 -4.30
N LEU A 69 -6.31 -4.82 -5.57
CA LEU A 69 -5.20 -5.11 -6.48
C LEU A 69 -4.33 -3.87 -6.73
N ARG A 70 -4.91 -2.68 -6.93
CA ARG A 70 -4.13 -1.43 -7.10
C ARG A 70 -3.19 -1.15 -5.93
N LEU A 71 -3.63 -1.41 -4.69
CA LEU A 71 -2.80 -1.26 -3.50
C LEU A 71 -1.61 -2.23 -3.57
N VAL A 72 -1.88 -3.51 -3.83
CA VAL A 72 -0.85 -4.54 -3.83
C VAL A 72 0.10 -4.39 -5.01
N THR A 73 -0.36 -4.00 -6.19
CA THR A 73 0.49 -3.66 -7.34
C THR A 73 1.39 -2.46 -7.04
N THR A 74 0.94 -1.50 -6.23
CA THR A 74 1.81 -0.39 -5.79
C THR A 74 2.97 -0.90 -4.93
N ILE A 75 2.70 -1.85 -4.03
CA ILE A 75 3.73 -2.52 -3.22
C ILE A 75 4.66 -3.36 -4.12
N ALA A 76 4.10 -4.12 -5.06
CA ALA A 76 4.84 -4.97 -6.01
C ALA A 76 5.88 -4.18 -6.80
N LYS A 77 5.49 -3.01 -7.32
CA LYS A 77 6.42 -2.11 -8.02
C LYS A 77 7.61 -1.70 -7.16
N VAL A 78 7.41 -1.51 -5.85
CA VAL A 78 8.53 -1.20 -4.95
C VAL A 78 9.48 -2.37 -4.87
N VAL A 79 8.92 -3.57 -4.66
CA VAL A 79 9.66 -4.82 -4.52
C VAL A 79 10.46 -5.18 -5.78
N GLU A 80 9.88 -4.99 -6.95
CA GLU A 80 10.51 -5.23 -8.25
C GLU A 80 11.68 -4.26 -8.53
N ASN A 81 11.68 -3.07 -7.91
CA ASN A 81 12.66 -2.01 -8.14
C ASN A 81 13.63 -1.78 -6.96
N LEU A 82 13.68 -2.67 -5.97
CA LEU A 82 14.56 -2.53 -4.79
C LEU A 82 16.06 -2.33 -5.04
N PRO A 83 16.69 -2.85 -6.11
CA PRO A 83 18.07 -2.48 -6.39
C PRO A 83 18.21 -1.01 -6.84
N HIS A 84 17.13 -0.40 -7.35
CA HIS A 84 17.13 0.93 -7.96
C HIS A 84 15.83 1.69 -7.66
N LEU A 85 15.67 2.18 -6.43
CA LEU A 85 14.49 2.97 -6.02
C LEU A 85 14.39 4.35 -6.69
N LYS A 86 15.37 4.74 -7.51
CA LYS A 86 15.42 6.03 -8.18
C LYS A 86 14.27 6.15 -9.18
N GLY A 87 13.42 7.17 -9.05
CA GLY A 87 12.26 7.40 -9.90
C GLY A 87 10.97 6.74 -9.40
N LEU A 88 11.07 5.74 -8.52
CA LEU A 88 9.91 5.18 -7.84
C LEU A 88 9.34 6.13 -6.79
N ASP A 89 10.21 6.89 -6.12
CA ASP A 89 9.86 8.01 -5.26
C ASP A 89 8.95 9.00 -5.99
N MET A 90 9.32 9.41 -7.20
CA MET A 90 8.50 10.26 -8.07
C MET A 90 7.16 9.59 -8.42
N HIS A 91 7.15 8.30 -8.75
CA HIS A 91 5.90 7.58 -9.06
C HIS A 91 4.92 7.59 -7.89
N LEU A 92 5.40 7.25 -6.69
CA LEU A 92 4.62 7.24 -5.45
C LEU A 92 4.16 8.65 -5.08
N TYR A 93 5.03 9.65 -5.23
CA TYR A 93 4.70 11.05 -5.04
C TYR A 93 3.54 11.49 -5.96
N LYS A 94 3.64 11.23 -7.27
CA LYS A 94 2.58 11.54 -8.22
C LYS A 94 1.29 10.79 -7.92
N LEU A 95 1.39 9.54 -7.45
CA LEU A 95 0.24 8.79 -7.00
C LEU A 95 -0.44 9.48 -5.81
N GLY A 96 0.33 9.90 -4.79
CA GLY A 96 -0.16 10.70 -3.67
C GLY A 96 -0.85 11.99 -4.09
N HIS A 97 -0.24 12.73 -5.03
CA HIS A 97 -0.79 13.97 -5.59
C HIS A 97 -2.17 13.75 -6.22
N ARG A 98 -2.34 12.66 -6.98
CA ARG A 98 -3.66 12.29 -7.55
C ARG A 98 -4.72 12.01 -6.49
N HIS A 99 -4.32 11.57 -5.29
CA HIS A 99 -5.28 11.30 -4.23
C HIS A 99 -5.95 12.56 -3.68
N VAL A 100 -5.37 13.76 -3.88
CA VAL A 100 -6.02 15.05 -3.54
C VAL A 100 -7.40 15.20 -4.18
N LYS A 101 -7.62 14.60 -5.36
CA LYS A 101 -8.92 14.65 -6.05
C LYS A 101 -10.02 13.84 -5.35
N TYR A 102 -9.63 12.76 -4.67
CA TYR A 102 -10.57 11.79 -4.08
C TYR A 102 -10.74 12.00 -2.59
N LEU A 103 -9.71 12.57 -1.99
CA LEU A 103 -9.57 12.73 -0.58
C LEU A 103 -9.73 14.22 -0.30
N SER A 104 -10.88 14.60 0.26
CA SER A 104 -11.15 16.01 0.56
C SER A 104 -10.06 16.59 1.48
N ASN A 105 -9.93 17.91 1.50
CA ASN A 105 -8.99 18.64 2.38
C ASN A 105 -9.10 18.24 3.88
N ALA A 106 -10.14 17.50 4.25
CA ALA A 106 -10.37 16.98 5.60
C ALA A 106 -9.74 15.60 5.87
N LEU A 107 -8.83 15.07 5.03
CA LEU A 107 -8.06 13.90 5.47
C LEU A 107 -7.29 14.23 6.74
N LYS A 108 -7.70 13.58 7.82
CA LYS A 108 -6.96 13.59 9.07
C LYS A 108 -5.63 12.87 8.81
N PRO A 109 -4.50 13.37 9.35
CA PRO A 109 -3.23 12.63 9.40
C PRO A 109 -3.38 11.16 9.82
N LEU A 110 -4.44 10.86 10.59
CA LEU A 110 -4.89 9.53 11.00
C LEU A 110 -5.04 8.53 9.85
N TYR A 111 -5.43 8.94 8.64
CA TYR A 111 -5.62 7.98 7.55
C TYR A 111 -4.29 7.38 7.07
N TRP A 112 -3.25 8.20 6.95
CA TRP A 112 -1.90 7.69 6.62
C TRP A 112 -1.37 6.73 7.68
N VAL A 113 -1.76 6.94 8.94
CA VAL A 113 -1.43 6.03 10.05
C VAL A 113 -2.21 4.73 9.91
N ALA A 114 -3.53 4.78 9.73
CA ALA A 114 -4.38 3.60 9.57
C ALA A 114 -3.96 2.71 8.39
N PHE A 115 -3.63 3.33 7.24
CA PHE A 115 -3.12 2.60 6.08
C PHE A 115 -1.78 1.92 6.38
N GLN A 116 -0.83 2.64 6.98
CA GLN A 116 0.46 2.07 7.35
C GLN A 116 0.33 0.91 8.33
N ASP A 117 -0.46 1.08 9.38
CA ASP A 117 -0.65 0.08 10.43
C ASP A 117 -1.30 -1.19 9.88
N ALA A 118 -2.38 -1.05 9.09
CA ALA A 118 -3.03 -2.19 8.45
C ALA A 118 -2.11 -2.92 7.47
N MET A 119 -1.35 -2.17 6.64
CA MET A 119 -0.39 -2.77 5.72
C MET A 119 0.70 -3.54 6.46
N GLN A 120 1.29 -2.95 7.52
CA GLN A 120 2.33 -3.60 8.31
C GLN A 120 1.81 -4.83 9.06
N ASN A 121 0.61 -4.77 9.62
CA ASN A 121 -0.02 -5.89 10.34
C ASN A 121 -0.27 -7.07 9.40
N VAL A 122 -0.95 -6.84 8.27
CA VAL A 122 -1.28 -7.89 7.29
C VAL A 122 -0.02 -8.52 6.69
N ILE A 123 1.00 -7.72 6.38
CA ILE A 123 2.29 -8.23 5.90
C ILE A 123 2.99 -9.06 6.99
N THR A 124 2.99 -8.60 8.24
CA THR A 124 3.60 -9.33 9.35
C THR A 124 2.92 -10.69 9.55
N GLU A 125 1.59 -10.74 9.48
CA GLU A 125 0.82 -11.99 9.51
C GLU A 125 1.17 -12.90 8.32
N LYS A 126 1.27 -12.34 7.11
CA LYS A 126 1.70 -13.09 5.93
C LYS A 126 3.09 -13.68 6.13
N MET A 127 4.06 -12.92 6.62
CA MET A 127 5.41 -13.42 6.89
C MET A 127 5.41 -14.52 7.94
N LYS A 128 4.61 -14.39 9.01
CA LYS A 128 4.44 -15.43 10.03
C LYS A 128 3.89 -16.73 9.46
N SER A 129 3.09 -16.67 8.40
CA SER A 129 2.53 -17.87 7.75
C SER A 129 3.51 -18.64 6.85
N ILE A 130 4.66 -18.06 6.46
CA ILE A 130 5.60 -18.69 5.50
C ILE A 130 6.50 -19.71 6.21
N THR A 131 6.16 -20.99 6.22
CA THR A 131 6.95 -22.00 6.98
C THR A 131 8.28 -22.40 6.33
N LYS A 132 8.55 -21.96 5.09
CA LYS A 132 9.70 -22.40 4.28
C LYS A 132 11.02 -21.66 4.54
N ILE A 133 11.03 -20.68 5.45
CA ILE A 133 12.22 -19.88 5.79
C ILE A 133 12.53 -20.01 7.29
N SER A 134 13.80 -19.77 7.66
CA SER A 134 14.23 -19.82 9.05
C SER A 134 13.54 -18.74 9.90
N GLU A 135 13.54 -18.88 11.22
CA GLU A 135 12.99 -17.86 12.13
C GLU A 135 13.75 -16.54 12.02
N THR A 136 15.08 -16.59 11.86
CA THR A 136 15.94 -15.43 11.63
C THR A 136 15.58 -14.71 10.34
N ASP A 137 15.45 -15.45 9.23
CA ASP A 137 15.05 -14.89 7.94
C ASP A 137 13.64 -14.31 8.00
N ARG A 138 12.72 -14.97 8.71
CA ARG A 138 11.36 -14.46 8.90
C ARG A 138 11.35 -13.14 9.67
N ALA A 139 12.12 -13.05 10.76
CA ALA A 139 12.24 -11.81 11.53
C ALA A 139 12.80 -10.68 10.66
N ARG A 140 13.86 -10.98 9.90
CA ARG A 140 14.45 -10.02 8.97
C ARG A 140 13.48 -9.61 7.85
N ALA A 141 12.74 -10.56 7.27
CA ALA A 141 11.75 -10.28 6.23
C ALA A 141 10.66 -9.33 6.75
N ILE A 142 10.19 -9.53 7.98
CA ILE A 142 9.20 -8.63 8.61
C ILE A 142 9.74 -7.20 8.69
N GLU A 143 10.99 -7.00 9.10
CA GLU A 143 11.60 -5.66 9.14
C GLU A 143 11.67 -5.03 7.75
N ILE A 144 12.17 -5.78 6.77
CA ILE A 144 12.34 -5.25 5.42
C ILE A 144 10.98 -4.89 4.78
N TRP A 145 9.97 -5.74 4.98
CA TRP A 145 8.63 -5.44 4.47
C TRP A 145 7.97 -4.26 5.21
N LYS A 146 8.28 -4.03 6.50
CA LYS A 146 7.86 -2.81 7.18
C LYS A 146 8.50 -1.58 6.55
N ASP A 147 9.78 -1.65 6.19
CA ASP A 147 10.46 -0.57 5.47
C ASP A 147 9.81 -0.30 4.10
N VAL A 148 9.43 -1.35 3.34
CA VAL A 148 8.67 -1.21 2.09
C VAL A 148 7.39 -0.38 2.32
N VAL A 149 6.61 -0.74 3.35
CA VAL A 149 5.35 -0.06 3.65
C VAL A 149 5.60 1.39 4.04
N VAL A 150 6.59 1.65 4.91
CA VAL A 150 6.96 3.01 5.33
C VAL A 150 7.40 3.83 4.11
N TYR A 151 8.19 3.25 3.21
CA TYR A 151 8.64 3.91 1.99
C TYR A 151 7.46 4.29 1.09
N VAL A 152 6.53 3.35 0.83
CA VAL A 152 5.30 3.63 0.06
C VAL A 152 4.50 4.77 0.70
N ASN A 153 4.21 4.64 1.99
CA ASN A 153 3.36 5.58 2.72
C ASN A 153 3.99 6.98 2.78
N THR A 154 5.28 7.07 3.06
CA THR A 154 6.01 8.34 3.18
C THR A 154 6.00 9.12 1.87
N ASN A 155 6.31 8.46 0.75
CA ASN A 155 6.37 9.13 -0.56
C ASN A 155 4.98 9.53 -1.06
N MET A 156 3.96 8.67 -0.86
CA MET A 156 2.58 9.02 -1.19
C MET A 156 2.06 10.17 -0.33
N LYS A 157 2.31 10.15 0.98
CA LYS A 157 1.93 11.23 1.89
C LYS A 157 2.57 12.56 1.50
N ALA A 158 3.87 12.55 1.17
CA ALA A 158 4.56 13.75 0.73
C ALA A 158 3.94 14.34 -0.56
N GLY A 159 3.59 13.49 -1.52
CA GLY A 159 2.90 13.91 -2.75
C GLY A 159 1.52 14.48 -2.52
N TYR A 160 0.77 13.89 -1.59
CA TYR A 160 -0.55 14.39 -1.20
C TYR A 160 -0.45 15.75 -0.48
N GLU A 161 0.44 15.89 0.50
CA GLU A 161 0.61 17.11 1.29
C GLU A 161 1.08 18.30 0.44
N ASP A 162 1.97 18.07 -0.52
CA ASP A 162 2.35 19.10 -1.49
C ASP A 162 1.21 19.40 -2.46
N GLY A 163 0.47 18.37 -2.92
CA GLY A 163 -0.68 18.56 -3.79
C GLY A 163 -1.79 19.40 -3.19
N LEU A 164 -2.05 19.28 -1.87
CA LEU A 164 -2.96 20.17 -1.14
C LEU A 164 -2.52 21.64 -1.17
N LYS A 165 -1.21 21.90 -1.31
CA LYS A 165 -0.62 23.24 -1.39
C LYS A 165 -0.47 23.73 -2.84
N GLY A 166 -0.89 22.94 -3.83
CA GLY A 166 -0.65 23.22 -5.24
C GLY A 166 0.83 23.10 -5.65
N ILE A 167 1.67 22.45 -4.84
CA ILE A 167 3.09 22.24 -5.10
C ILE A 167 3.26 20.92 -5.84
N ASP A 168 4.17 20.91 -6.82
CA ASP A 168 4.59 19.71 -7.52
C ASP A 168 6.12 19.68 -7.59
N LYS A 169 6.75 18.79 -6.82
CA LYS A 169 8.22 18.62 -6.80
C LYS A 169 8.79 18.09 -8.13
N TYR A 170 7.95 17.54 -9.00
CA TYR A 170 8.37 16.96 -10.28
C TYR A 170 7.52 17.56 -11.42
N PRO A 171 7.56 18.88 -11.66
CA PRO A 171 6.71 19.52 -12.65
C PRO A 171 6.98 18.94 -14.05
N THR A 172 5.92 18.79 -14.84
CA THR A 172 6.04 18.28 -16.22
C THR A 172 6.78 19.33 -17.05
N GLY A 173 8.04 19.06 -17.44
CA GLY A 173 8.83 19.98 -18.27
C GLY A 173 10.33 20.14 -17.95
N MET A 174 10.92 19.30 -17.09
CA MET A 174 12.38 19.28 -16.88
C MET A 174 13.04 18.01 -17.43
N PHE A 175 12.98 17.84 -18.74
CA PHE A 175 13.92 17.05 -19.54
C PHE A 175 14.38 17.91 -20.72
#